data_AF-A0A2H0QQG8-F1
#
_entry.id   AF-A0A2H0QQG8-F1
#
_cell.length_a   1.000
_cell.length_b   1.000
_cell.length_c   1.000
_cell.angle_alpha   90.00
_cell.angle_beta   90.00
_cell.angle_gamma   90.00
#
_symmetry.space_group_name_H-M   'P 1'
#
loop_
_entity.id
_entity.type
_entity.pdbx_description
1 polymer ?
#
loop_
_entity_poly.entity_id
_entity_poly.type
_entity_poly.pdbx_seq_one_letter_code
_entity_poly.pdbx_strand_id
1 'polypeptide(L)'
;MFSKILLLFCLCATSISHAAEICSRVAEIGGQSVLIDSSSTQKGEGLRPYLAKDAEASKFLTTYQDQLKMRWQNALLGTVGTGLTIAGLLTNDASNNRQTLLVGGITLIAINFLVARTLEASNEKNLLSAVEEYNKRNFPKIYLFKSDTNNQNNQGVLLNKSWGF
;
A
#
# COMPACT_ATOMS: atom_id res chain seq x y z
N MET A 1 -4.01 -25.04 -30.79
CA MET A 1 -4.38 -24.58 -29.43
C MET A 1 -3.14 -24.36 -28.54
N PHE A 2 -2.15 -25.27 -28.55
CA PHE A 2 -0.87 -25.13 -27.82
C PHE A 2 -0.06 -23.84 -28.09
N SER A 3 -0.07 -23.32 -29.33
CA SER A 3 0.68 -22.10 -29.69
C SER A 3 0.18 -20.83 -28.98
N LYS A 4 -1.09 -20.77 -28.59
CA LYS A 4 -1.65 -19.60 -27.88
C LYS A 4 -1.31 -19.62 -26.38
N ILE A 5 -1.15 -20.83 -25.81
CA ILE A 5 -0.76 -21.03 -24.40
C ILE A 5 0.71 -20.71 -24.19
N LEU A 6 1.58 -21.07 -25.14
CA LEU A 6 3.01 -20.77 -25.10
C LEU A 6 3.28 -19.25 -25.17
N LEU A 7 2.48 -18.52 -25.94
CA LEU A 7 2.60 -17.06 -26.08
C LEU A 7 2.12 -16.31 -24.83
N LEU A 8 1.08 -16.83 -24.15
CA LEU A 8 0.60 -16.30 -22.87
C LEU A 8 1.63 -16.50 -21.74
N PHE A 9 2.32 -17.64 -21.72
CA PHE A 9 3.37 -17.93 -20.73
C PHE A 9 4.63 -17.07 -20.93
N CYS A 10 4.97 -16.76 -22.18
CA CYS A 10 6.12 -15.91 -22.51
C CYS A 10 5.91 -14.43 -22.13
N LEU A 11 4.67 -13.93 -22.20
CA LEU A 11 4.32 -12.56 -21.77
C LEU A 11 4.31 -12.39 -20.24
N CYS A 12 4.10 -13.44 -19.46
CA CYS A 12 4.21 -13.37 -18.00
C CYS A 12 5.67 -13.33 -17.52
N ALA A 13 6.62 -13.91 -18.27
CA ALA A 13 8.02 -14.02 -17.87
C ALA A 13 8.79 -12.68 -17.91
N THR A 14 8.30 -11.65 -18.60
CA THR A 14 9.01 -10.38 -18.80
C THR A 14 8.63 -9.27 -17.81
N SER A 15 7.78 -9.53 -16.81
CA SER A 15 7.25 -8.50 -15.90
C SER A 15 7.96 -8.36 -14.54
N ILE A 16 9.09 -9.04 -14.33
CA ILE A 16 9.82 -8.98 -13.04
C ILE A 16 11.04 -8.05 -13.14
N SER A 17 10.78 -6.74 -13.28
CA SER A 17 11.72 -5.70 -12.84
C SER A 17 10.98 -4.38 -12.66
N HIS A 18 10.09 -4.35 -11.68
CA HIS A 18 9.71 -3.10 -11.04
C HIS A 18 10.60 -2.93 -9.82
N ALA A 19 11.74 -2.27 -9.99
CA ALA A 19 12.36 -1.57 -8.87
C ALA A 19 11.38 -0.44 -8.50
N ALA A 20 10.37 -0.76 -7.69
CA ALA A 20 9.57 0.26 -7.04
C ALA A 20 10.56 1.07 -6.22
N GLU A 21 10.82 2.31 -6.61
CA GLU A 21 11.57 3.24 -5.78
C GLU A 21 10.90 3.26 -4.42
N ILE A 22 11.53 2.61 -3.45
CA ILE A 22 11.08 2.61 -2.08
C ILE A 22 11.40 4.03 -1.62
N CYS A 23 10.39 4.91 -1.66
CA CYS A 23 10.41 6.16 -0.93
C CYS A 23 10.51 5.80 0.56
N SER A 24 11.73 5.50 1.02
CA SER A 24 12.02 5.13 2.39
C SER A 24 11.92 6.39 3.23
N ARG A 25 11.06 6.34 4.24
CA ARG A 25 10.88 7.47 5.14
C ARG A 25 12.09 7.61 6.05
N VAL A 26 12.52 8.85 6.28
CA VAL A 26 13.66 9.18 7.15
C VAL A 26 13.14 9.88 8.41
N ALA A 27 13.70 9.52 9.57
CA ALA A 27 13.54 10.23 10.83
C ALA A 27 14.86 10.88 11.23
N GLU A 28 14.81 12.06 11.83
CA GLU A 28 15.95 12.64 12.54
C GLU A 28 15.88 12.28 14.02
N ILE A 29 16.93 11.66 14.54
CA ILE A 29 17.07 11.30 15.95
C ILE A 29 18.37 11.89 16.46
N GLY A 30 18.28 12.94 17.28
CA GLY A 30 19.46 13.58 17.88
C GLY A 30 20.49 14.10 16.85
N GLY A 31 20.03 14.61 15.71
CA GLY A 31 20.90 15.13 14.64
C GLY A 31 21.39 14.10 13.62
N GLN A 32 20.97 12.84 13.73
CA GLN A 32 21.28 11.79 12.75
C GLN A 32 20.02 11.33 12.01
N SER A 33 20.13 11.24 10.69
CA SER A 33 19.08 10.72 9.81
C SER A 33 19.07 9.19 9.81
N VAL A 34 17.98 8.59 10.29
CA VAL A 34 17.76 7.15 10.36
C VAL A 34 16.65 6.76 9.40
N LEU A 35 16.90 5.72 8.59
CA LEU A 35 15.90 5.12 7.73
C LEU A 35 14.87 4.37 8.58
N ILE A 36 13.61 4.78 8.48
CA ILE A 36 12.50 4.20 9.25
C ILE A 36 12.01 2.91 8.59
N ASP A 37 11.94 2.92 7.26
CA ASP A 37 11.41 1.84 6.46
C ASP A 37 12.56 1.11 5.77
N SER A 38 12.93 -0.07 6.28
CA SER A 38 14.01 -0.89 5.70
C SER A 38 13.58 -1.58 4.40
N SER A 39 12.28 -1.88 4.27
CA SER A 39 11.68 -2.47 3.08
C SER A 39 10.17 -2.20 3.03
N SER A 40 9.54 -2.54 1.90
CA SER A 40 8.08 -2.39 1.72
C SER A 40 7.25 -3.22 2.71
N THR A 41 7.81 -4.32 3.25
CA THR A 41 7.17 -5.21 4.24
C THR A 41 7.56 -4.88 5.68
N GLN A 42 8.67 -4.20 5.89
CA GLN A 42 9.21 -3.83 7.21
C GLN A 42 9.18 -2.31 7.41
N LYS A 43 7.98 -1.72 7.34
CA LYS A 43 7.81 -0.29 7.64
C LYS A 43 7.92 -0.04 9.14
N GLY A 44 8.55 1.05 9.54
CA GLY A 44 8.71 1.44 10.94
C GLY A 44 9.77 0.67 11.73
N GLU A 45 10.41 -0.35 11.16
CA GLU A 45 11.40 -1.18 11.86
C GLU A 45 12.63 -0.38 12.32
N GLY A 46 13.02 0.66 11.59
CA GLY A 46 14.15 1.52 11.97
C GLY A 46 13.93 2.27 13.29
N LEU A 47 12.68 2.49 13.70
CA LEU A 47 12.35 3.19 14.96
C LEU A 47 12.21 2.25 16.15
N ARG A 48 12.09 0.95 15.90
CA ARG A 48 11.89 -0.08 16.93
C ARG A 48 12.94 -0.06 18.06
N PRO A 49 14.26 0.01 17.81
CA PRO A 49 15.24 0.02 18.90
C PRO A 49 15.17 1.29 19.76
N TYR A 50 14.65 2.39 19.22
CA TYR A 50 14.48 3.65 19.95
C TYR A 50 13.19 3.64 20.76
N LEU A 51 12.08 3.24 20.14
CA LEU A 51 10.75 3.20 20.76
C LEU A 51 10.60 2.06 21.77
N ALA A 52 11.40 0.99 21.70
CA ALA A 52 11.40 -0.10 22.68
C ALA A 52 11.72 0.34 24.12
N LYS A 53 12.30 1.53 24.29
CA LYS A 53 12.56 2.12 25.62
C LYS A 53 11.28 2.55 26.34
N ASP A 54 10.19 2.73 25.61
CA ASP A 54 8.89 3.16 26.13
C ASP A 54 7.81 2.14 25.74
N ALA A 55 7.17 1.53 26.75
CA ALA A 55 6.17 0.49 26.54
C ALA A 55 4.91 1.00 25.81
N GLU A 56 4.52 2.26 26.01
CA GLU A 56 3.35 2.87 25.39
C GLU A 56 3.65 3.20 23.92
N ALA A 57 4.82 3.80 23.65
CA ALA A 57 5.26 4.10 22.30
C ALA A 57 5.49 2.82 21.45
N SER A 58 6.10 1.79 22.04
CA SER A 58 6.32 0.49 21.38
C SER A 58 5.01 -0.21 21.03
N LYS A 59 3.95 -0.04 21.84
CA LYS A 59 2.63 -0.62 21.55
C LYS A 59 1.99 0.03 20.32
N PHE A 60 2.09 1.35 20.18
CA PHE A 60 1.61 2.05 18.99
C PHE A 60 2.39 1.65 17.73
N LEU A 61 3.71 1.49 17.82
CA LEU A 61 4.52 0.97 16.72
C LEU A 61 4.12 -0.45 16.32
N THR A 62 3.92 -1.33 17.30
CA THR A 62 3.49 -2.71 17.05
C THR A 62 2.12 -2.75 16.38
N THR A 63 1.18 -1.92 16.85
CA THR A 63 -0.13 -1.75 16.21
C THR A 63 0.00 -1.28 14.77
N TYR A 64 0.92 -0.33 14.52
CA TYR A 64 1.21 0.14 13.17
C TYR A 64 1.70 -0.99 12.26
N GLN A 65 2.60 -1.82 12.76
CA GLN A 65 3.19 -2.93 12.02
C GLN A 65 2.21 -4.08 11.80
N ASP A 66 1.35 -4.40 12.77
CA ASP A 66 0.34 -5.44 12.62
C ASP A 66 -0.72 -5.06 11.57
N GLN A 67 -1.08 -3.79 11.47
CA GLN A 67 -1.98 -3.31 10.42
C GLN A 67 -1.38 -3.43 9.00
N LEU A 68 -0.05 -3.49 8.87
CA LEU A 68 0.60 -3.79 7.58
C LEU A 68 0.34 -5.23 7.12
N LYS A 69 0.09 -6.17 8.04
CA LYS A 69 -0.26 -7.56 7.68
C LYS A 69 -1.63 -7.63 7.00
N MET A 70 -2.60 -6.80 7.42
CA MET A 70 -3.89 -6.68 6.72
C MET A 70 -3.73 -6.18 5.29
N ARG A 71 -2.71 -5.35 5.00
CA ARG A 71 -2.42 -4.89 3.64
C ARG A 71 -2.08 -6.05 2.69
N TRP A 72 -1.40 -7.09 3.17
CA TRP A 72 -1.12 -8.29 2.37
C TRP A 72 -2.41 -9.07 2.04
N GLN A 73 -3.35 -9.14 2.98
CA GLN A 73 -4.65 -9.79 2.75
C GLN A 73 -5.46 -9.04 1.69
N ASN A 74 -5.40 -7.70 1.72
CA ASN A 74 -5.97 -6.86 0.68
C ASN A 74 -5.26 -7.03 -0.66
N ALA A 75 -3.92 -7.11 -0.69
CA ALA A 75 -3.18 -7.37 -1.93
C ALA A 75 -3.63 -8.69 -2.59
N LEU A 76 -3.89 -9.75 -1.80
CA LEU A 76 -4.43 -11.01 -2.28
C LEU A 76 -5.83 -10.84 -2.92
N LEU A 77 -6.73 -10.08 -2.28
CA LEU A 77 -8.07 -9.78 -2.83
C LEU A 77 -7.98 -9.04 -4.18
N GLY A 78 -7.04 -8.11 -4.31
CA GLY A 78 -6.75 -7.42 -5.57
C GLY A 78 -6.30 -8.38 -6.67
N THR A 79 -5.39 -9.32 -6.36
CA THR A 79 -4.96 -10.37 -7.29
C THR A 79 -6.12 -11.26 -7.71
N VAL A 80 -6.98 -11.65 -6.77
CA VAL A 80 -8.19 -12.44 -7.07
C VAL A 80 -9.14 -11.67 -7.98
N GLY A 81 -9.40 -10.38 -7.70
CA GLY A 81 -10.24 -9.52 -8.54
C GLY A 81 -9.71 -9.37 -9.97
N THR A 82 -8.40 -9.18 -10.11
CA THR A 82 -7.73 -9.17 -11.42
C THR A 82 -7.85 -10.53 -12.11
N GLY A 83 -7.67 -11.64 -11.39
CA GLY A 83 -7.84 -12.98 -11.92
C GLY A 83 -9.27 -13.23 -12.44
N LEU A 84 -10.29 -12.81 -11.68
CA LEU A 84 -11.69 -12.90 -12.09
C LEU A 84 -11.99 -12.02 -13.31
N THR A 85 -11.41 -10.83 -13.38
CA THR A 85 -11.57 -9.92 -14.53
C THR A 85 -10.97 -10.55 -15.80
N ILE A 86 -9.75 -11.09 -15.71
CA ILE A 86 -9.08 -11.80 -16.82
C ILE A 86 -9.88 -13.05 -17.21
N ALA A 87 -10.34 -13.84 -16.23
CA ALA A 87 -11.17 -15.01 -16.49
C ALA A 87 -12.47 -14.64 -17.21
N GLY A 88 -13.12 -13.55 -16.80
CA GLY A 88 -14.31 -13.00 -17.46
C GLY A 88 -14.03 -12.60 -18.92
N LEU A 89 -12.87 -12.01 -19.22
CA LEU A 89 -12.48 -11.67 -20.60
C LEU A 89 -12.24 -12.91 -21.49
N LEU A 90 -11.82 -14.02 -20.89
CA LEU A 90 -11.56 -15.28 -21.60
C LEU A 90 -12.81 -16.18 -21.72
N THR A 91 -13.90 -15.82 -21.04
CA THR A 91 -15.16 -16.58 -21.03
C THR A 91 -16.04 -16.19 -22.22
N ASN A 92 -16.72 -17.18 -22.82
CA ASN A 92 -17.48 -17.00 -24.06
C ASN A 92 -18.64 -15.99 -23.92
N ASP A 93 -18.84 -15.17 -24.95
CA ASP A 93 -19.65 -13.94 -24.93
C ASP A 93 -21.14 -14.14 -24.63
N ALA A 94 -21.68 -15.34 -24.89
CA ALA A 94 -23.10 -15.64 -24.75
C ALA A 94 -23.53 -16.08 -23.33
N SER A 95 -22.62 -16.10 -22.35
CA SER A 95 -22.91 -16.58 -20.99
C SER A 95 -23.07 -15.44 -19.99
N ASN A 96 -24.14 -15.47 -19.19
CA ASN A 96 -24.34 -14.57 -18.03
C ASN A 96 -23.13 -14.57 -17.09
N ASN A 97 -22.38 -15.68 -17.06
CA ASN A 97 -21.16 -15.85 -16.28
C ASN A 97 -20.05 -14.86 -16.66
N ARG A 98 -19.93 -14.46 -17.93
CA ARG A 98 -18.95 -13.45 -18.37
C ARG A 98 -19.17 -12.11 -17.66
N GLN A 99 -20.41 -11.64 -17.66
CA GLN A 99 -20.76 -10.34 -17.07
C GLN A 99 -20.58 -10.37 -15.55
N THR A 100 -20.96 -11.48 -14.89
CA THR A 100 -20.73 -11.66 -13.45
C THR A 100 -19.26 -11.67 -13.08
N LEU A 101 -18.40 -12.36 -13.86
CA LEU A 101 -16.96 -12.42 -13.61
C LEU A 101 -16.27 -11.07 -13.84
N LEU A 102 -16.64 -10.35 -14.90
CA LEU A 102 -16.09 -9.02 -15.19
C LEU A 102 -16.50 -7.97 -14.15
N VAL A 103 -17.81 -7.86 -13.88
CA VAL A 103 -18.32 -6.90 -12.91
C VAL A 103 -17.84 -7.26 -11.51
N GLY A 104 -17.86 -8.55 -11.15
CA GLY A 104 -17.34 -9.06 -9.87
C GLY A 104 -15.83 -8.78 -9.69
N GLY A 105 -15.04 -8.99 -10.74
CA GLY A 105 -13.60 -8.71 -10.71
C GLY A 105 -13.28 -7.23 -10.55
N ILE A 106 -13.91 -6.35 -11.35
CA ILE A 106 -13.68 -4.89 -11.30
C ILE A 106 -14.13 -4.30 -9.97
N THR A 107 -15.32 -4.69 -9.49
CA THR A 107 -15.84 -4.21 -8.20
C THR A 107 -14.95 -4.65 -7.05
N LEU A 108 -14.44 -5.89 -7.07
CA LEU A 108 -13.51 -6.38 -6.05
C LEU A 108 -12.19 -5.59 -6.04
N ILE A 109 -11.65 -5.24 -7.22
CA ILE A 109 -10.46 -4.38 -7.34
C ILE A 109 -10.74 -3.00 -6.73
N ALA A 110 -11.89 -2.39 -7.06
CA ALA A 110 -12.27 -1.07 -6.56
C ALA A 110 -12.44 -1.04 -5.04
N ILE A 111 -13.15 -2.03 -4.48
CA ILE A 111 -13.31 -2.19 -3.02
C ILE A 111 -11.95 -2.38 -2.37
N ASN A 112 -11.10 -3.24 -2.93
CA ASN A 112 -9.77 -3.49 -2.39
C ASN A 112 -8.91 -2.22 -2.36
N PHE A 113 -8.94 -1.43 -3.43
CA PHE A 113 -8.23 -0.16 -3.49
C PHE A 113 -8.71 0.82 -2.41
N LEU A 114 -10.02 0.94 -2.23
CA LEU A 114 -10.59 1.85 -1.23
C LEU A 114 -10.22 1.42 0.19
N VAL A 115 -10.40 0.13 0.51
CA VAL A 115 -10.06 -0.41 1.84
C VAL A 115 -8.57 -0.25 2.13
N ALA A 116 -7.70 -0.53 1.15
CA ALA A 116 -6.26 -0.35 1.32
C ALA A 116 -5.90 1.11 1.63
N ARG A 117 -6.49 2.07 0.91
CA ARG A 117 -6.28 3.51 1.15
C ARG A 117 -6.80 3.97 2.51
N THR A 118 -7.98 3.52 2.91
CA THR A 118 -8.57 3.87 4.22
C THR A 118 -7.74 3.32 5.37
N LEU A 119 -7.29 2.05 5.27
CA LEU A 119 -6.45 1.46 6.31
C LEU A 119 -5.08 2.14 6.39
N GLU A 120 -4.45 2.47 5.27
CA GLU A 120 -3.16 3.18 5.28
C GLU A 120 -3.28 4.56 5.95
N ALA A 121 -4.32 5.33 5.62
CA ALA A 121 -4.56 6.64 6.22
C ALA A 121 -4.84 6.56 7.73
N SER A 122 -5.62 5.56 8.17
CA SER A 122 -5.88 5.34 9.59
C SER A 122 -4.63 4.84 10.33
N ASN A 123 -3.80 4.04 9.68
CA ASN A 123 -2.63 3.43 10.30
C ASN A 123 -1.50 4.44 10.54
N GLU A 124 -1.34 5.40 9.64
CA GLU A 124 -0.36 6.49 9.76
C GLU A 124 -0.49 7.25 11.10
N LYS A 125 -1.71 7.37 11.63
CA LYS A 125 -1.96 7.97 12.94
C LYS A 125 -1.25 7.22 14.08
N ASN A 126 -1.17 5.89 14.02
CA ASN A 126 -0.50 5.08 15.05
C ASN A 126 1.00 5.35 15.06
N LEU A 127 1.63 5.52 13.89
CA LEU A 127 3.05 5.84 13.80
C LEU A 127 3.35 7.24 14.37
N LEU A 128 2.49 8.22 14.08
CA LEU A 128 2.61 9.57 14.65
C LEU A 128 2.44 9.54 16.17
N SER A 129 1.44 8.83 16.69
CA SER A 129 1.21 8.70 18.14
C SER A 129 2.36 7.97 18.85
N ALA A 130 2.98 6.96 18.22
CA ALA A 130 4.16 6.29 18.75
C ALA A 130 5.32 7.27 18.98
N VAL A 131 5.59 8.12 17.98
CA VAL A 131 6.66 9.12 18.08
C VAL A 131 6.31 10.23 19.07
N GLU A 132 5.05 10.66 19.10
CA GLU A 132 4.60 11.69 20.04
C GLU A 132 4.75 11.24 21.49
N GLU A 133 4.30 10.03 21.84
CA GLU A 133 4.41 9.50 23.20
C GLU A 133 5.87 9.34 23.64
N TYR A 134 6.73 8.83 22.75
CA TYR A 134 8.16 8.74 23.05
C TYR A 134 8.77 10.12 23.33
N ASN A 135 8.46 11.12 22.48
CA ASN A 135 8.99 12.48 22.59
C ASN A 135 8.53 13.24 23.84
N LYS A 136 7.43 12.81 24.49
CA LYS A 136 6.96 13.42 25.76
C LYS A 136 7.88 13.09 26.93
N ARG A 137 8.50 11.92 26.94
CA ARG A 137 9.19 11.36 28.11
C ARG A 137 10.66 11.07 27.88
N ASN A 138 11.11 10.99 26.63
CA ASN A 138 12.45 10.55 26.27
C ASN A 138 13.18 11.58 25.38
N PHE A 139 14.50 11.61 25.55
CA PHE A 139 15.44 12.32 24.67
C PHE A 139 16.45 11.31 24.12
N PRO A 140 17.00 11.52 22.90
CA PRO A 140 16.73 12.63 21.98
C PRO A 140 15.36 12.52 21.29
N LYS A 141 14.80 13.67 20.91
CA LYS A 141 13.52 13.74 20.19
C LYS A 141 13.66 13.16 18.78
N ILE A 142 12.60 12.49 18.33
CA ILE A 142 12.46 11.90 17.00
C ILE A 142 11.59 12.84 16.16
N TYR A 143 12.12 13.30 15.03
CA TYR A 143 11.38 14.10 14.06
C TYR A 143 11.15 13.28 12.79
N LEU A 144 9.88 13.15 12.39
CA LEU A 144 9.51 12.46 11.16
C LEU A 144 9.50 13.45 10.01
N PHE A 145 10.33 13.21 8.98
CA PHE A 145 10.17 13.92 7.72
C PHE A 145 9.06 13.24 6.94
N LYS A 146 8.00 13.99 6.63
CA LYS A 146 7.09 13.57 5.57
C LYS A 146 7.88 13.69 4.27
N SER A 147 8.08 12.58 3.57
CA SER A 147 8.42 12.64 2.16
C SER A 147 7.23 13.31 1.46
N ASP A 148 7.30 14.62 1.29
CA ASP A 148 6.43 15.35 0.38
C ASP A 148 6.83 14.95 -1.05
N THR A 149 6.39 13.77 -1.47
CA THR A 149 6.27 13.42 -2.89
C THR A 149 5.06 14.15 -3.47
N ASN A 150 4.99 15.47 -3.28
CA ASN A 150 3.99 16.35 -3.89
C ASN A 150 4.69 17.41 -4.73
N ASN A 151 5.59 16.95 -5.60
CA ASN A 151 6.02 17.71 -6.76
C ASN A 151 6.50 16.75 -7.84
N GLN A 152 5.57 15.96 -8.40
CA GLN A 152 5.45 15.64 -9.84
C GLN A 152 4.25 14.71 -10.05
N ASN A 153 3.33 15.15 -10.92
CA ASN A 153 2.20 14.41 -11.51
C ASN A 153 0.98 14.14 -10.64
N ASN A 154 0.23 15.22 -10.37
CA ASN A 154 -1.22 15.18 -10.32
C ASN A 154 -1.77 14.63 -11.66
N GLN A 155 -1.83 13.31 -11.81
CA GLN A 155 -2.89 12.66 -12.59
C GLN A 155 -4.01 12.27 -11.64
N GLY A 156 -4.57 13.27 -10.96
CA GLY A 156 -5.93 13.17 -10.47
C GLY A 156 -6.82 13.13 -11.71
N VAL A 157 -7.62 12.07 -11.83
CA VAL A 157 -8.70 12.00 -12.82
C VAL A 157 -9.64 13.18 -12.54
N LEU A 158 -9.42 14.29 -13.25
CA LEU A 158 -10.29 15.44 -13.25
C LEU A 158 -11.57 15.04 -13.99
N LEU A 159 -12.55 14.53 -13.24
CA LEU A 159 -13.94 14.50 -13.67
C LEU A 159 -14.43 15.94 -13.78
N ASN A 160 -14.17 16.57 -14.92
CA ASN A 160 -14.69 17.88 -15.26
C ASN A 160 -16.21 17.77 -15.48
N LYS A 161 -16.98 17.97 -14.41
CA LYS A 161 -18.44 18.07 -14.47
C LYS A 161 -18.79 19.56 -14.47
N SER A 162 -18.93 20.16 -15.65
CA SER A 162 -19.53 21.49 -15.77
C SER A 162 -21.05 21.35 -15.69
N TRP A 163 -21.66 22.06 -14.75
CA TRP A 163 -23.11 22.29 -14.76
C TRP A 163 -23.34 23.70 -15.31
N GLY A 164 -24.13 23.81 -16.37
CA GLY A 164 -24.64 25.08 -16.88
C GLY A 164 -25.90 25.49 -16.11
N PHE A 165 -26.04 26.80 -15.91
CA PHE A 165 -27.20 27.47 -15.32
C PHE A 165 -28.32 27.63 -16.35
#